data_AF-A0A368TYZ8-F1
#
_entry.id   AF-A0A368TYZ8-F1
#
_cell.length_a   1.000
_cell.length_b   1.000
_cell.length_c   1.000
_cell.angle_alpha   90.00
_cell.angle_beta   90.00
_cell.angle_gamma   90.00
#
_symmetry.space_group_name_H-M   'P 1'
#
loop_
_entity.id
_entity.type
_entity.pdbx_description
1 polymer ?
#
loop_
_entity_poly.entity_id
_entity_poly.type
_entity_poly.pdbx_seq_one_letter_code
_entity_poly.pdbx_strand_id
1 'polypeptide(L)' 'MLAAEVLENKDAAVAWLSRPNEALGGQVPILLCETEAGTKQVRRVLYALEWGGPA' A
#
# COMPACT_ATOMS: atom_id res chain seq x y z
N MET A 1 -7.02 -8.65 -4.77
CA MET A 1 -6.59 -7.23 -4.70
C MET A 1 -5.60 -7.16 -3.55
N LEU A 2 -4.29 -7.03 -3.82
CA LEU A 2 -3.22 -7.31 -2.84
C LEU A 2 -3.43 -6.62 -1.48
N ALA A 3 -3.86 -5.35 -1.47
CA ALA A 3 -4.11 -4.64 -0.21
C ALA A 3 -5.22 -5.28 0.65
N ALA A 4 -6.28 -5.80 0.04
CA ALA A 4 -7.38 -6.47 0.75
C ALA A 4 -7.01 -7.89 1.22
N GLU A 5 -6.03 -8.53 0.56
CA GLU A 5 -5.47 -9.80 1.00
C GLU A 5 -4.54 -9.58 2.21
N VAL A 6 -3.61 -8.63 2.12
CA VAL A 6 -2.66 -8.29 3.18
C VAL A 6 -3.36 -7.76 4.45
N LEU A 7 -4.38 -6.92 4.29
CA LEU A 7 -5.09 -6.31 5.41
C LEU A 7 -6.29 -7.15 5.89
N GLU A 8 -6.59 -8.26 5.19
CA GLU A 8 -7.71 -9.17 5.44
C GLU A 8 -9.09 -8.49 5.56
N ASN A 9 -9.18 -7.22 5.17
CA ASN A 9 -10.35 -6.37 5.33
C ASN A 9 -10.39 -5.36 4.18
N LYS A 10 -11.50 -5.42 3.41
CA LYS A 10 -11.70 -4.56 2.24
C LYS A 10 -11.82 -3.09 2.59
N ASP A 11 -12.53 -2.73 3.67
CA ASP A 11 -12.68 -1.34 4.10
C ASP A 11 -11.34 -0.77 4.59
N ALA A 12 -10.56 -1.57 5.31
CA ALA A 12 -9.21 -1.21 5.71
C ALA A 12 -8.30 -1.00 4.48
N ALA A 13 -8.39 -1.87 3.47
CA ALA A 13 -7.64 -1.73 2.23
C ALA A 13 -8.00 -0.48 1.44
N VAL A 14 -9.29 -0.17 1.31
CA VAL A 14 -9.75 1.08 0.67
C VAL A 14 -9.26 2.29 1.43
N ALA A 15 -9.39 2.29 2.76
CA ALA A 15 -8.93 3.39 3.61
C ALA A 15 -7.41 3.58 3.51
N TRP A 16 -6.64 2.50 3.50
CA TRP A 16 -5.18 2.53 3.38
C TRP A 16 -4.76 3.07 2.00
N LEU A 17 -5.37 2.57 0.92
CA LEU A 17 -5.07 3.00 -0.45
C LEU A 17 -5.41 4.48 -0.70
N SER A 18 -6.34 5.04 0.06
CA SER A 18 -6.88 6.40 -0.14
C SER A 18 -6.30 7.45 0.80
N ARG A 19 -5.35 7.08 1.68
CA ARG A 19 -4.74 8.00 2.65
C ARG A 19 -3.24 8.15 2.40
N PRO A 20 -2.64 9.33 2.69
CA PRO A 20 -1.19 9.50 2.73
C PRO A 20 -0.52 8.42 3.59
N ASN A 21 0.56 7.82 3.08
CA ASN A 21 1.32 6.81 3.80
C ASN A 21 2.79 7.25 3.95
N GLU A 22 3.28 7.31 5.18
CA GLU A 22 4.65 7.73 5.50
C GLU A 22 5.72 6.81 4.88
N ALA A 23 5.47 5.51 4.80
CA ALA A 23 6.36 4.55 4.13
C ALA A 23 6.46 4.79 2.60
N LEU A 24 5.53 5.55 2.04
CA LEU A 24 5.54 5.99 0.64
C LEU A 24 5.90 7.48 0.53
N GLY A 25 6.64 8.02 1.49
CA GLY A 25 7.05 9.42 1.50
C GLY A 25 5.89 10.41 1.69
N GLY A 26 4.80 9.98 2.34
CA GLY A 26 3.59 10.77 2.55
C GLY A 26 2.67 10.82 1.32
N GLN A 27 2.92 10.02 0.30
CA GLN A 27 2.06 9.97 -0.89
C GLN A 27 0.86 9.04 -0.67
N VAL A 28 -0.21 9.30 -1.42
CA VAL A 28 -1.42 8.45 -1.42
C VAL A 28 -1.18 7.23 -2.31
N PRO A 29 -1.32 5.99 -1.80
CA PRO A 29 -0.98 4.78 -2.56
C PRO A 29 -1.72 4.64 -3.90
N ILE A 30 -3.01 5.00 -3.97
CA ILE A 30 -3.78 4.86 -5.21
C ILE A 30 -3.27 5.78 -6.32
N LEU A 31 -2.72 6.96 -5.98
CA LEU A 31 -2.11 7.87 -6.95
C LEU A 31 -0.77 7.33 -7.47
N LEU A 32 0.00 6.62 -6.63
CA LEU A 32 1.24 5.97 -7.07
C LEU A 32 0.99 4.81 -8.05
N CYS A 33 -0.16 4.16 -7.95
CA CYS A 33 -0.55 3.07 -8.85
C CYS A 33 -0.82 3.51 -10.30
N GLU A 34 -0.83 4.83 -10.60
CA GLU A 34 -0.91 5.34 -11.99
C GLU A 34 0.34 5.03 -12.82
N THR A 35 1.44 4.66 -12.15
CA THR A 35 2.69 4.25 -12.80
C THR A 35 3.10 2.85 -12.37
N GLU A 36 3.83 2.13 -13.24
CA GLU A 36 4.36 0.82 -12.89
C GLU A 36 5.36 0.91 -11.71
N ALA A 37 6.17 1.97 -11.69
CA ALA A 37 7.13 2.23 -10.63
C ALA A 37 6.45 2.46 -9.27
N GLY A 38 5.44 3.33 -9.21
CA GLY A 38 4.68 3.57 -7.98
C GLY A 38 3.89 2.35 -7.54
N THR A 39 3.33 1.56 -8.48
CA THR A 39 2.70 0.28 -8.14
C THR A 39 3.69 -0.69 -7.47
N LYS A 40 4.94 -0.77 -7.95
CA LYS A 40 6.00 -1.59 -7.32
C LYS A 40 6.33 -1.11 -5.90
N GLN A 41 6.38 0.21 -5.67
CA GLN A 41 6.59 0.77 -4.33
C GLN A 41 5.46 0.42 -3.37
N VAL A 42 4.20 0.60 -3.79
CA VAL A 42 3.02 0.25 -3.00
C VAL A 42 3.02 -1.24 -2.62
N ARG A 43 3.32 -2.13 -3.58
CA ARG A 43 3.43 -3.58 -3.32
C ARG A 43 4.52 -3.91 -2.30
N ARG A 44 5.69 -3.26 -2.39
CA ARG A 44 6.77 -3.48 -1.43
C ARG A 44 6.33 -3.14 0.00
N VAL A 45 5.64 -2.01 0.19
CA VAL A 45 5.13 -1.62 1.52
C VAL A 45 4.05 -2.59 2.01
N LEU A 46 3.14 -3.03 1.14
CA LEU A 46 2.14 -4.04 1.52
C LEU A 46 2.79 -5.37 1.96
N TYR A 47 3.80 -5.85 1.25
CA TYR A 47 4.53 -7.04 1.69
C TYR A 47 5.31 -6.81 2.99
N ALA A 48 5.87 -5.62 3.20
CA ALA A 48 6.51 -5.30 4.48
C ALA A 48 5.51 -5.37 5.66
N LEU A 49 4.26 -4.92 5.44
CA LEU A 49 3.18 -5.02 6.43
C LEU A 49 2.76 -6.47 6.71
N GLU A 50 2.70 -7.33 5.68
CA GLU A 50 2.32 -8.74 5.81
C GLU A 50 3.36 -9.57 6.59
N TRP A 51 4.65 -9.32 6.33
CA TRP A 51 5.75 -10.14 6.85
C TRP A 51 6.53 -9.48 8.00
N GLY A 52 6.10 -8.31 8.48
CA GLY A 52 6.74 -7.56 9.56
C GLY A 52 8.12 -6.99 9.21
N GLY A 53 8.39 -6.75 7.92
CA GLY A 53 9.66 -6.19 7.44
C GLY A 53 9.75 -4.67 7.65
N PRO A 54 10.96 -4.08 7.70
CA PRO A 54 11.10 -2.63 7.74
C PRO A 54 10.55 -2.02 6.45
N ALA A 55 9.63 -1.06 6.60
CA ALA A 55 9.05 -0.29 5.51
C ALA A 55 10.10 0.66 4.89
#